data_AF-A0A1W9SIE2-F1
#
_entry.id   AF-A0A1W9SIE2-F1
#
_cell.length_a   1.000
_cell.length_b   1.000
_cell.length_c   1.000
_cell.angle_alpha   90.00
_cell.angle_beta   90.00
_cell.angle_gamma   90.00
#
_symmetry.space_group_name_H-M   'P 1'
#
loop_
_entity.id
_entity.type
_entity.pdbx_description
1 polymer ?
#
loop_
_entity_poly.entity_id
_entity_poly.type
_entity_poly.pdbx_seq_one_letter_code
_entity_poly.pdbx_strand_id
1 'polypeptide(L)'
;MQKKSIISLDFFESIHEKDSYHEKITNPKLVAQKILNHFIVLVLFSFIYGAVMGCYNGFQQAISSGVKVPVLFVLIVLICFPALYVIQTILGSKLTLPQMLSVILSGFVMTTTIMVSFAPIVIFFLITGSSYAFIQLLHVGVFTVGGLFGMHSIIEALKFSCEKKNVYPKVGVQVFRIWIFILAFVGAQLSWSLRPFIGAKDLPFELFRKQEGNFYQAVLVSTVRMMGGKKSKPKTQEKQIVVKPNVTADSTAVEINDEKQEK
;
A
#
# COMPACT_ATOMS: atom_id res chain seq x y z
N MET A 1 -18.95 -27.85 -23.09
CA MET A 1 -18.25 -27.50 -21.84
C MET A 1 -17.12 -26.53 -22.18
N GLN A 2 -17.32 -25.22 -21.99
CA GLN A 2 -16.25 -24.23 -22.21
C GLN A 2 -15.25 -24.30 -21.05
N LYS A 3 -13.98 -24.50 -21.41
CA LYS A 3 -12.84 -24.56 -20.50
C LYS A 3 -12.76 -23.24 -19.74
N LYS A 4 -13.20 -23.24 -18.47
CA LYS A 4 -13.05 -22.09 -17.55
C LYS A 4 -11.56 -21.88 -17.30
N SER A 5 -10.93 -21.03 -18.09
CA SER A 5 -9.58 -20.56 -17.78
C SER A 5 -9.64 -19.78 -16.47
N ILE A 6 -8.88 -20.24 -15.47
CA ILE A 6 -8.80 -19.64 -14.13
C ILE A 6 -8.19 -18.23 -14.18
N ILE A 7 -7.47 -17.92 -15.26
CA ILE A 7 -6.98 -16.58 -15.60
C ILE A 7 -7.59 -16.26 -16.96
N SER A 8 -8.71 -15.55 -16.95
CA SER A 8 -9.28 -15.02 -18.19
C SER A 8 -8.77 -13.58 -18.36
N LEU A 9 -8.07 -13.34 -19.46
CA LEU A 9 -7.71 -11.99 -19.91
C LEU A 9 -8.96 -11.18 -20.33
N ASP A 10 -10.17 -11.67 -20.04
CA ASP A 10 -11.45 -10.96 -20.17
C ASP A 10 -11.41 -9.57 -19.54
N PHE A 11 -10.51 -9.31 -18.57
CA PHE A 11 -10.27 -7.95 -18.09
C PHE A 11 -9.84 -7.01 -19.23
N PHE A 12 -8.89 -7.41 -20.08
CA PHE A 12 -8.43 -6.60 -21.21
C PHE A 12 -9.51 -6.45 -22.29
N GLU A 13 -10.27 -7.50 -22.55
CA GLU A 13 -11.45 -7.44 -23.44
C GLU A 13 -12.49 -6.45 -22.90
N SER A 14 -12.59 -6.35 -21.57
CA SER A 14 -13.45 -5.40 -20.87
C SER A 14 -12.97 -3.95 -20.83
N ILE A 15 -11.67 -3.70 -21.01
CA ILE A 15 -11.13 -2.34 -21.20
C ILE A 15 -11.65 -1.75 -22.52
N HIS A 16 -11.85 -2.61 -23.53
CA HIS A 16 -12.28 -2.20 -24.86
C HIS A 16 -13.80 -2.03 -24.97
N GLU A 17 -14.59 -2.87 -24.29
CA GLU A 17 -16.06 -2.76 -24.23
C GLU A 17 -16.54 -2.22 -22.88
N LYS A 18 -16.44 -0.90 -22.68
CA LYS A 18 -16.85 -0.24 -21.41
C LYS A 18 -18.28 -0.61 -20.99
N ASP A 19 -19.24 -0.63 -21.91
CA ASP A 19 -20.65 -0.91 -21.60
C ASP A 19 -20.92 -2.39 -21.23
N SER A 20 -20.29 -3.33 -21.94
CA SER A 20 -20.37 -4.78 -21.70
C SER A 20 -19.74 -5.19 -20.37
N TYR A 21 -18.67 -4.50 -19.96
CA TYR A 21 -18.01 -4.72 -18.67
C TYR A 21 -18.92 -4.37 -17.50
N HIS A 22 -19.50 -3.16 -17.54
CA HIS A 22 -20.37 -2.69 -16.46
C HIS A 22 -21.69 -3.46 -16.38
N GLU A 23 -22.17 -4.01 -17.50
CA GLU A 23 -23.31 -4.92 -17.49
C GLU A 23 -23.01 -6.23 -16.73
N LYS A 24 -21.84 -6.83 -17.01
CA LYS A 24 -21.38 -8.09 -16.39
C LYS A 24 -21.02 -7.95 -14.90
N ILE A 25 -20.60 -6.78 -14.41
CA ILE A 25 -20.26 -6.56 -12.99
C ILE A 25 -21.48 -6.69 -12.06
N THR A 26 -22.68 -6.39 -12.56
CA THR A 26 -23.89 -6.39 -11.73
C THR A 26 -24.62 -7.72 -11.72
N ASN A 27 -24.20 -8.70 -12.53
CA ASN A 27 -24.84 -10.01 -12.56
C ASN A 27 -24.42 -10.86 -11.34
N PRO A 28 -25.31 -11.11 -10.37
CA PRO A 28 -24.96 -11.70 -9.07
C PRO A 28 -24.34 -13.10 -9.19
N LYS A 29 -24.64 -13.85 -10.26
CA LYS A 29 -24.14 -15.22 -10.46
C LYS A 29 -22.63 -15.29 -10.77
N LEU A 30 -22.00 -14.19 -11.19
CA LEU A 30 -20.59 -14.16 -11.64
C LEU A 30 -19.68 -13.26 -10.79
N VAL A 31 -20.22 -12.56 -9.79
CA VAL A 31 -19.47 -11.56 -9.00
C VAL A 31 -18.30 -12.20 -8.25
N ALA A 32 -18.50 -13.35 -7.60
CA ALA A 32 -17.45 -14.01 -6.83
C ALA A 32 -16.26 -14.43 -7.71
N GLN A 33 -16.53 -14.97 -8.90
CA GLN A 33 -15.49 -15.34 -9.86
C GLN A 33 -14.74 -14.10 -10.38
N LYS A 34 -15.45 -12.99 -10.64
CA LYS A 34 -14.81 -11.72 -11.02
C LYS A 34 -13.93 -11.13 -9.92
N ILE A 35 -14.38 -11.17 -8.66
CA ILE A 35 -13.56 -10.75 -7.51
C ILE A 35 -12.26 -11.54 -7.45
N LEU A 36 -12.36 -12.88 -7.56
CA LEU A 36 -11.19 -13.74 -7.55
C LEU A 36 -10.23 -13.42 -8.70
N ASN A 37 -10.75 -13.25 -9.92
CA ASN A 37 -9.94 -12.87 -11.08
C ASN A 37 -9.27 -11.50 -10.89
N HIS A 38 -10.02 -10.48 -10.45
CA HIS A 38 -9.44 -9.16 -10.17
C HIS A 38 -8.36 -9.25 -9.08
N PHE A 39 -8.59 -10.03 -8.03
CA PHE A 39 -7.62 -10.21 -6.95
C PHE A 39 -6.34 -10.91 -7.45
N ILE A 40 -6.46 -11.96 -8.26
CA ILE A 40 -5.30 -12.66 -8.83
C ILE A 40 -4.50 -11.72 -9.74
N VAL A 41 -5.17 -10.98 -10.64
CA VAL A 41 -4.49 -10.04 -11.55
C VAL A 41 -3.83 -8.91 -10.78
N LEU A 42 -4.52 -8.34 -9.79
CA LEU A 42 -3.97 -7.33 -8.88
C LEU A 42 -2.67 -7.84 -8.25
N VAL A 43 -2.71 -9.01 -7.61
CA VAL A 43 -1.54 -9.57 -6.91
C VAL A 43 -0.40 -9.85 -7.89
N LEU A 44 -0.69 -10.47 -9.04
CA LEU A 44 0.31 -10.80 -10.04
C LEU A 44 1.00 -9.55 -10.62
N PHE A 45 0.22 -8.57 -11.07
CA PHE A 45 0.77 -7.37 -11.72
C PHE A 45 1.50 -6.47 -10.72
N SER A 46 0.93 -6.28 -9.53
CA SER A 46 1.63 -5.54 -8.47
C SER A 46 2.92 -6.24 -8.02
N PHE A 47 2.95 -7.58 -7.99
CA PHE A 47 4.17 -8.34 -7.72
C PHE A 47 5.23 -8.13 -8.78
N ILE A 48 4.88 -8.27 -10.06
CA ILE A 48 5.80 -8.07 -11.19
C ILE A 48 6.40 -6.66 -11.13
N TYR A 49 5.56 -5.63 -10.97
CA TYR A 49 6.04 -4.26 -10.89
C TYR A 49 6.89 -4.00 -9.62
N GLY A 50 6.46 -4.53 -8.47
CA GLY A 50 7.20 -4.43 -7.21
C GLY A 50 8.58 -5.08 -7.29
N ALA A 51 8.69 -6.21 -8.00
CA ALA A 51 9.97 -6.87 -8.24
C ALA A 51 10.91 -5.98 -9.05
N VAL A 52 10.41 -5.40 -10.16
CA VAL A 52 11.16 -4.45 -11.00
C VAL A 52 11.65 -3.24 -10.18
N MET A 53 10.80 -2.70 -9.31
CA MET A 53 11.17 -1.62 -8.41
C MET A 53 12.31 -2.00 -7.45
N GLY A 54 12.27 -3.19 -6.87
CA GLY A 54 13.27 -3.64 -5.91
C GLY A 54 14.61 -4.04 -6.53
N CYS A 55 14.66 -4.31 -7.84
CA CYS A 55 15.88 -4.67 -8.56
C CYS A 55 17.00 -3.61 -8.47
N TYR A 56 16.68 -2.36 -8.09
CA TYR A 56 17.69 -1.30 -7.93
C TYR A 56 18.78 -1.60 -6.91
N ASN A 57 18.44 -2.27 -5.80
CA ASN A 57 19.40 -2.64 -4.75
C ASN A 57 19.91 -4.09 -4.92
N GLY A 58 19.07 -5.00 -5.42
CA GLY A 58 19.45 -6.38 -5.69
C GLY A 58 18.27 -7.34 -5.66
N PHE A 59 18.56 -8.63 -5.82
CA PHE A 59 17.55 -9.69 -5.93
C PHE A 59 16.69 -9.86 -4.66
N GLN A 60 17.30 -9.77 -3.46
CA GLN A 60 16.58 -9.87 -2.20
C GLN A 60 15.57 -8.72 -2.03
N GLN A 61 15.96 -7.50 -2.40
CA GLN A 61 15.07 -6.34 -2.39
C GLN A 61 13.99 -6.46 -3.47
N ALA A 62 14.27 -7.04 -4.64
CA ALA A 62 13.28 -7.34 -5.67
C ALA A 62 12.15 -8.23 -5.12
N ILE A 63 12.48 -9.37 -4.48
CA ILE A 63 11.46 -10.23 -3.89
C ILE A 63 10.69 -9.50 -2.77
N SER A 64 11.41 -8.82 -1.87
CA SER A 64 10.77 -8.08 -0.76
C SER A 64 9.77 -7.05 -1.27
N SER A 65 10.15 -6.28 -2.30
CA SER A 65 9.32 -5.23 -2.88
C SER A 65 8.18 -5.81 -3.71
N GLY A 66 8.45 -6.90 -4.44
CA GLY A 66 7.45 -7.70 -5.14
C GLY A 66 6.34 -8.20 -4.21
N VAL A 67 6.66 -8.59 -2.97
CA VAL A 67 5.62 -8.97 -1.98
C VAL A 67 4.97 -7.75 -1.33
N LYS A 68 5.74 -6.69 -1.04
CA LYS A 68 5.21 -5.52 -0.33
C LYS A 68 4.19 -4.71 -1.14
N VAL A 69 4.35 -4.57 -2.45
CA VAL A 69 3.41 -3.81 -3.29
C VAL A 69 2.00 -4.42 -3.33
N PRO A 70 1.79 -5.74 -3.56
CA PRO A 70 0.48 -6.37 -3.43
C PRO A 70 -0.08 -6.22 -2.02
N VAL A 71 0.74 -6.45 -1.00
CA VAL A 71 0.34 -6.28 0.41
C VAL A 71 -0.15 -4.85 0.68
N LEU A 72 0.55 -3.84 0.16
CA LEU A 72 0.14 -2.43 0.27
C LEU A 72 -1.28 -2.21 -0.30
N PHE A 73 -1.55 -2.67 -1.53
CA PHE A 73 -2.87 -2.49 -2.13
C PHE A 73 -3.97 -3.25 -1.40
N VAL A 74 -3.70 -4.49 -0.97
CA VAL A 74 -4.67 -5.29 -0.20
C VAL A 74 -4.98 -4.61 1.14
N LEU A 75 -3.97 -4.10 1.85
CA LEU A 75 -4.18 -3.37 3.11
C LEU A 75 -4.97 -2.08 2.92
N ILE A 76 -4.71 -1.33 1.84
CA ILE A 76 -5.49 -0.12 1.50
C ILE A 76 -6.97 -0.47 1.36
N VAL A 77 -7.29 -1.50 0.57
CA VAL A 77 -8.67 -1.94 0.37
C VAL A 77 -9.26 -2.42 1.69
N LEU A 78 -8.57 -3.28 2.43
CA LEU A 78 -9.05 -3.85 3.68
C LEU A 78 -9.40 -2.77 4.73
N ILE A 79 -8.57 -1.73 4.84
CA ILE A 79 -8.77 -0.66 5.82
C ILE A 79 -9.85 0.34 5.35
N CYS A 80 -9.84 0.72 4.07
CA CYS A 80 -10.69 1.81 3.58
C CYS A 80 -12.08 1.35 3.11
N PHE A 81 -12.22 0.09 2.71
CA PHE A 81 -13.46 -0.43 2.12
C PHE A 81 -14.64 -0.51 3.10
N PRO A 82 -14.51 -0.98 4.35
CA PRO A 82 -15.65 -1.15 5.25
C PRO A 82 -16.38 0.17 5.53
N ALA A 83 -15.62 1.23 5.83
CA ALA A 83 -16.19 2.55 6.08
C ALA A 83 -16.83 3.15 4.82
N LEU A 84 -16.22 2.95 3.65
CA LEU A 84 -16.78 3.37 2.37
C LEU A 84 -18.12 2.66 2.12
N TYR A 85 -18.17 1.34 2.30
CA TYR A 85 -19.39 0.55 2.07
C TYR A 85 -20.55 1.04 2.94
N VAL A 86 -20.34 1.20 4.26
CA VAL A 86 -21.38 1.65 5.18
C VAL A 86 -21.91 3.02 4.80
N ILE A 87 -21.03 3.99 4.50
CA ILE A 87 -21.45 5.33 4.10
C ILE A 87 -22.24 5.30 2.79
N GLN A 88 -21.82 4.50 1.82
CA GLN A 88 -22.54 4.39 0.55
C GLN A 88 -23.90 3.71 0.73
N THR A 89 -24.04 2.73 1.61
CA THR A 89 -25.33 2.13 1.96
C THR A 89 -26.25 3.15 2.63
N ILE A 90 -25.74 3.97 3.56
CA ILE A 90 -26.51 5.05 4.21
C ILE A 90 -27.01 6.08 3.17
N LEU A 91 -26.21 6.37 2.14
CA LEU A 91 -26.59 7.27 1.03
C LEU A 91 -27.60 6.65 0.05
N GLY A 92 -28.03 5.41 0.27
CA GLY A 92 -29.03 4.72 -0.55
C GLY A 92 -28.46 3.89 -1.70
N SER A 93 -27.18 3.52 -1.66
CA SER A 93 -26.62 2.54 -2.60
C SER A 93 -27.32 1.19 -2.44
N LYS A 94 -27.82 0.64 -3.55
CA LYS A 94 -28.42 -0.70 -3.64
C LYS A 94 -27.40 -1.77 -4.06
N LEU A 95 -26.13 -1.40 -4.25
CA LEU A 95 -25.07 -2.37 -4.55
C LEU A 95 -24.78 -3.24 -3.33
N THR A 96 -24.74 -4.55 -3.56
CA THR A 96 -24.30 -5.51 -2.54
C THR A 96 -22.80 -5.37 -2.26
N LEU A 97 -22.36 -5.78 -1.07
CA LEU A 97 -20.95 -5.74 -0.68
C LEU A 97 -20.00 -6.36 -1.73
N PRO A 98 -20.27 -7.56 -2.30
CA PRO A 98 -19.41 -8.14 -3.33
C PRO A 98 -19.39 -7.33 -4.63
N GLN A 99 -20.51 -6.74 -5.05
CA GLN A 99 -20.56 -5.92 -6.25
C GLN A 99 -19.71 -4.66 -6.09
N MET A 100 -19.85 -3.98 -4.95
CA MET A 100 -19.06 -2.79 -4.66
C MET A 100 -17.58 -3.13 -4.53
N LEU A 101 -17.23 -4.24 -3.88
CA LEU A 101 -15.85 -4.71 -3.80
C LEU A 101 -15.26 -5.00 -5.20
N SER A 102 -16.04 -5.64 -6.08
CA SER A 102 -15.63 -5.93 -7.45
C SER A 102 -15.32 -4.65 -8.25
N VAL A 103 -16.14 -3.61 -8.08
CA VAL A 103 -15.95 -2.27 -8.68
C VAL A 103 -14.71 -1.57 -8.12
N ILE A 104 -14.45 -1.67 -6.81
CA ILE A 104 -13.23 -1.09 -6.23
C ILE A 104 -12.00 -1.84 -6.75
N LEU A 105 -12.02 -3.17 -6.72
CA LEU A 105 -10.91 -4.00 -7.19
C LEU A 105 -10.59 -3.76 -8.68
N SER A 106 -11.58 -3.53 -9.53
CA SER A 106 -11.32 -3.24 -10.95
C SER A 106 -10.46 -1.99 -11.17
N GLY A 107 -10.66 -0.96 -10.35
CA GLY A 107 -9.81 0.24 -10.40
C GLY A 107 -8.37 -0.02 -9.99
N PHE A 108 -8.16 -0.82 -8.94
CA PHE A 108 -6.81 -1.21 -8.54
C PHE A 108 -6.14 -2.13 -9.56
N VAL A 109 -6.88 -3.03 -10.21
CA VAL A 109 -6.36 -3.82 -11.33
C VAL A 109 -5.90 -2.90 -12.47
N MET A 110 -6.70 -1.89 -12.83
CA MET A 110 -6.31 -0.87 -13.81
C MET A 110 -5.04 -0.13 -13.40
N THR A 111 -4.92 0.29 -12.14
CA THR A 111 -3.69 0.89 -11.59
C THR A 111 -2.48 -0.03 -11.80
N THR A 112 -2.56 -1.29 -11.38
CA THR A 112 -1.44 -2.23 -11.51
C THR A 112 -1.11 -2.59 -12.96
N THR A 113 -2.10 -2.60 -13.84
CA THR A 113 -1.91 -2.84 -15.28
C THR A 113 -1.07 -1.72 -15.89
N ILE A 114 -1.44 -0.46 -15.60
CA ILE A 114 -0.66 0.70 -16.05
C ILE A 114 0.75 0.64 -15.48
N MET A 115 0.91 0.35 -14.18
CA MET A 115 2.23 0.21 -13.58
C MET A 115 3.11 -0.79 -14.33
N VAL A 116 2.62 -2.00 -14.60
CA VAL A 116 3.35 -3.02 -15.37
C VAL A 116 3.67 -2.55 -16.78
N SER A 117 2.78 -1.81 -17.46
CA SER A 117 3.07 -1.22 -18.78
C SER A 117 4.22 -0.22 -18.76
N PHE A 118 4.47 0.46 -17.63
CA PHE A 118 5.63 1.35 -17.45
C PHE A 118 6.90 0.60 -17.00
N ALA A 119 6.83 -0.70 -16.69
CA ALA A 119 7.99 -1.47 -16.22
C ALA A 119 9.18 -1.47 -17.20
N PRO A 120 9.01 -1.59 -18.53
CA PRO A 120 10.14 -1.50 -19.47
C PRO A 120 10.89 -0.17 -19.39
N ILE A 121 10.17 0.94 -19.19
CA ILE A 121 10.75 2.28 -19.03
C ILE A 121 11.59 2.34 -17.74
N VAL A 122 11.07 1.79 -16.65
CA VAL A 122 11.82 1.69 -15.39
C VAL A 122 13.08 0.84 -15.55
N ILE A 123 12.98 -0.32 -16.20
CA ILE A 123 14.12 -1.23 -16.42
C ILE A 123 15.19 -0.54 -17.26
N PHE A 124 14.80 0.22 -18.30
CA PHE A 124 15.75 1.00 -19.11
C PHE A 124 16.58 1.95 -18.22
N PHE A 125 15.94 2.79 -17.42
CA PHE A 125 16.65 3.73 -16.55
C PHE A 125 17.43 3.08 -15.42
N LEU A 126 17.01 1.89 -14.98
CA LEU A 126 17.75 1.06 -14.03
C LEU A 126 19.08 0.57 -14.63
N ILE A 127 19.06 0.07 -15.87
CA ILE A 127 20.24 -0.44 -16.58
C ILE A 127 21.20 0.70 -16.95
N THR A 128 20.68 1.87 -17.36
CA THR A 128 21.50 3.04 -17.69
C THR A 128 22.25 3.64 -16.49
N GLY A 129 22.01 3.16 -15.26
CA GLY A 129 22.77 3.59 -14.08
C GLY A 129 22.32 4.95 -13.52
N SER A 130 21.03 5.28 -13.63
CA SER A 130 20.47 6.55 -13.15
C SER A 130 20.64 6.75 -11.64
N SER A 131 20.62 8.02 -11.21
CA SER A 131 20.72 8.38 -9.79
C SER A 131 19.55 7.82 -8.96
N TYR A 132 19.80 7.52 -7.69
CA TYR A 132 18.79 6.97 -6.78
C TYR A 132 17.56 7.89 -6.67
N ALA A 133 17.77 9.19 -6.55
CA ALA A 133 16.69 10.18 -6.46
C ALA A 133 15.80 10.19 -7.71
N PHE A 134 16.40 10.09 -8.90
CA PHE A 134 15.65 10.00 -10.15
C PHE A 134 14.77 8.75 -10.19
N ILE A 135 15.32 7.58 -9.82
CA ILE A 135 14.55 6.31 -9.79
C ILE A 135 13.40 6.39 -8.78
N GLN A 136 13.61 6.98 -7.61
CA GLN A 136 12.54 7.20 -6.64
C GLN A 136 11.40 8.05 -7.22
N LEU A 137 11.74 9.18 -7.86
CA LEU A 137 10.75 10.08 -8.47
C LEU A 137 10.03 9.40 -9.65
N LEU A 138 10.74 8.61 -10.45
CA LEU A 138 10.15 7.84 -11.55
C LEU A 138 9.06 6.89 -11.03
N HIS A 139 9.33 6.14 -9.96
CA HIS A 139 8.35 5.25 -9.35
C HIS A 139 7.16 6.01 -8.76
N VAL A 140 7.40 7.12 -8.07
CA VAL A 140 6.32 8.00 -7.57
C VAL A 140 5.45 8.49 -8.72
N GLY A 141 6.06 8.89 -9.84
CA GLY A 141 5.36 9.28 -11.06
C GLY A 141 4.48 8.16 -11.61
N VAL A 142 5.02 6.94 -11.76
CA VAL A 142 4.26 5.79 -12.26
C VAL A 142 3.09 5.42 -11.34
N PHE A 143 3.29 5.41 -10.01
CA PHE A 143 2.22 5.19 -9.05
C PHE A 143 1.14 6.28 -9.11
N THR A 144 1.53 7.53 -9.31
CA THR A 144 0.60 8.66 -9.44
C THR A 144 -0.25 8.51 -10.71
N VAL A 145 0.38 8.27 -11.86
CA VAL A 145 -0.32 8.07 -13.13
C VAL A 145 -1.25 6.87 -13.06
N GLY A 146 -0.75 5.70 -12.63
CA GLY A 146 -1.56 4.50 -12.47
C GLY A 146 -2.72 4.68 -11.48
N GLY A 147 -2.47 5.39 -10.38
CA GLY A 147 -3.51 5.73 -9.39
C GLY A 147 -4.61 6.60 -9.98
N LEU A 148 -4.26 7.67 -10.70
CA LEU A 148 -5.24 8.57 -11.32
C LEU A 148 -6.16 7.85 -12.31
N PHE A 149 -5.59 7.04 -13.22
CA PHE A 149 -6.37 6.27 -14.18
C PHE A 149 -7.21 5.17 -13.52
N GLY A 150 -6.68 4.48 -12.50
CA GLY A 150 -7.44 3.49 -11.75
C GLY A 150 -8.63 4.10 -11.01
N MET A 151 -8.42 5.24 -10.34
CA MET A 151 -9.51 5.97 -9.66
C MET A 151 -10.54 6.52 -10.65
N HIS A 152 -10.09 7.00 -11.81
CA HIS A 152 -10.98 7.42 -12.89
C HIS A 152 -11.89 6.27 -13.35
N SER A 153 -11.32 5.07 -13.53
CA SER A 153 -12.08 3.87 -13.90
C SER A 153 -13.17 3.51 -12.87
N ILE A 154 -12.89 3.65 -11.57
CA ILE A 154 -13.91 3.43 -10.52
C ILE A 154 -15.03 4.47 -10.62
N ILE A 155 -14.68 5.75 -10.80
CA ILE A 155 -15.68 6.81 -10.94
C ILE A 155 -16.58 6.56 -12.15
N GLU A 156 -16.01 6.15 -13.30
CA GLU A 156 -16.80 5.79 -14.49
C GLU A 156 -17.75 4.62 -14.19
N ALA A 157 -17.28 3.57 -13.50
CA ALA A 157 -18.10 2.42 -13.12
C ALA A 157 -19.27 2.78 -12.18
N LEU A 158 -19.02 3.68 -11.22
CA LEU A 158 -20.05 4.16 -10.30
C LEU A 158 -21.06 5.08 -11.00
N LYS A 159 -20.61 5.95 -11.92
CA LYS A 159 -21.49 6.77 -12.76
C LYS A 159 -22.39 5.91 -13.63
N PHE A 160 -21.84 4.90 -14.30
CA PHE A 160 -22.63 3.96 -15.10
C PHE A 160 -23.70 3.26 -14.24
N SER A 161 -23.33 2.81 -13.04
CA SER A 161 -24.28 2.17 -12.10
C SER A 161 -25.40 3.11 -11.64
N CYS A 162 -25.11 4.41 -11.59
CA CYS A 162 -26.09 5.44 -11.30
C CYS A 162 -27.03 5.71 -12.50
N GLU A 163 -26.47 5.98 -13.68
CA GLU A 163 -27.22 6.46 -14.83
C GLU A 163 -27.98 5.36 -15.57
N LYS A 164 -27.37 4.17 -15.73
CA LYS A 164 -27.95 3.08 -16.52
C LYS A 164 -28.76 2.09 -15.69
N LYS A 165 -28.37 1.87 -14.44
CA LYS A 165 -29.00 0.86 -13.57
C LYS A 165 -29.83 1.46 -12.44
N ASN A 166 -29.68 2.76 -12.14
CA ASN A 166 -30.38 3.45 -11.04
C ASN A 166 -30.27 2.71 -9.69
N VAL A 167 -29.14 2.04 -9.47
CA VAL A 167 -28.81 1.29 -8.25
C VAL A 167 -27.81 2.02 -7.36
N TYR A 168 -27.24 3.11 -7.86
CA TYR A 168 -26.22 3.88 -7.15
C TYR A 168 -26.58 5.37 -7.12
N PRO A 169 -26.53 6.05 -5.96
CA PRO A 169 -26.93 7.44 -5.84
C PRO A 169 -25.88 8.40 -6.45
N LYS A 170 -26.34 9.49 -7.08
CA LYS A 170 -25.46 10.55 -7.60
C LYS A 170 -24.56 11.16 -6.52
N VAL A 171 -25.12 11.35 -5.32
CA VAL A 171 -24.39 11.83 -4.13
C VAL A 171 -23.28 10.85 -3.73
N GLY A 172 -23.52 9.54 -3.86
CA GLY A 172 -22.50 8.51 -3.58
C GLY A 172 -21.27 8.63 -4.47
N VAL A 173 -21.44 9.04 -5.74
CA VAL A 173 -20.31 9.29 -6.66
C VAL A 173 -19.49 10.49 -6.18
N GLN A 174 -20.13 11.55 -5.68
CA GLN A 174 -19.44 12.72 -5.14
C GLN A 174 -18.68 12.37 -3.85
N VAL A 175 -19.30 11.61 -2.95
CA VAL A 175 -18.66 11.11 -1.73
C VAL A 175 -17.46 10.23 -2.05
N PHE A 176 -17.55 9.37 -3.08
CA PHE A 176 -16.41 8.58 -3.53
C PHE A 176 -15.24 9.46 -4.02
N ARG A 177 -15.50 10.59 -4.68
CA ARG A 177 -14.42 11.51 -5.08
C ARG A 177 -13.67 12.09 -3.88
N ILE A 178 -14.40 12.43 -2.81
CA ILE A 178 -13.77 12.86 -1.55
C ILE A 178 -12.99 11.70 -0.93
N TRP A 179 -13.54 10.48 -1.02
CA TRP A 179 -12.90 9.27 -0.51
C TRP A 179 -11.54 8.97 -1.14
N ILE A 180 -11.32 9.33 -2.40
CA ILE A 180 -10.03 9.17 -3.06
C ILE A 180 -8.92 9.90 -2.30
N PHE A 181 -9.20 11.06 -1.69
CA PHE A 181 -8.21 11.76 -0.87
C PHE A 181 -7.89 11.01 0.42
N ILE A 182 -8.90 10.42 1.07
CA ILE A 182 -8.70 9.56 2.26
C ILE A 182 -7.89 8.32 1.89
N LEU A 183 -8.21 7.70 0.75
CA LEU A 183 -7.49 6.56 0.21
C LEU A 183 -6.00 6.89 -0.05
N ALA A 184 -5.73 8.05 -0.66
CA ALA A 184 -4.38 8.54 -0.91
C ALA A 184 -3.63 8.82 0.40
N PHE A 185 -4.32 9.39 1.39
CA PHE A 185 -3.77 9.64 2.71
C PHE A 185 -3.36 8.34 3.40
N VAL A 186 -4.29 7.41 3.57
CA VAL A 186 -4.01 6.09 4.18
C VAL A 186 -2.95 5.33 3.40
N GLY A 187 -3.00 5.35 2.07
CA GLY A 187 -2.01 4.72 1.20
C GLY A 187 -0.59 5.28 1.39
N ALA A 188 -0.44 6.59 1.53
CA ALA A 188 0.86 7.22 1.80
C ALA A 188 1.43 6.78 3.15
N GLN A 189 0.60 6.70 4.21
CA GLN A 189 1.01 6.25 5.53
C GLN A 189 1.38 4.76 5.56
N LEU A 190 0.62 3.91 4.87
CA LEU A 190 0.94 2.49 4.72
C LEU A 190 2.24 2.29 3.93
N SER A 191 2.42 3.05 2.85
CA SER A 191 3.67 3.05 2.08
C SER A 191 4.84 3.43 2.98
N TRP A 192 4.71 4.50 3.78
CA TRP A 192 5.75 4.91 4.72
C TRP A 192 6.13 3.83 5.73
N SER A 193 5.13 3.10 6.22
CA SER A 193 5.28 2.03 7.22
C SER A 193 5.93 0.76 6.66
N LEU A 194 5.71 0.46 5.37
CA LEU A 194 6.25 -0.72 4.69
C LEU A 194 7.64 -0.49 4.05
N ARG A 195 8.20 0.71 4.17
CA ARG A 195 9.55 1.01 3.65
C ARG A 195 10.62 0.10 4.28
N PRO A 196 11.67 -0.23 3.52
CA PRO A 196 11.97 0.25 2.16
C PRO A 196 11.28 -0.58 1.06
N PHE A 197 10.72 0.10 0.06
CA PHE A 197 10.39 -0.48 -1.25
C PHE A 197 11.58 -0.37 -2.23
N ILE A 198 12.37 0.70 -2.13
CA ILE A 198 13.59 0.87 -2.92
C ILE A 198 14.76 0.99 -1.93
N GLY A 199 15.67 0.02 -1.95
CA GLY A 199 16.93 0.09 -1.20
C GLY A 199 17.95 0.99 -1.90
N ALA A 200 18.80 1.69 -1.15
CA ALA A 200 19.94 2.41 -1.73
C ALA A 200 21.06 1.39 -2.01
N LYS A 201 21.85 1.56 -3.09
CA LYS A 201 22.86 0.56 -3.52
C LYS A 201 23.99 0.33 -2.50
N ASP A 202 24.23 1.33 -1.67
CA ASP A 202 25.27 1.42 -0.66
C ASP A 202 24.85 0.89 0.73
N LEU A 203 23.57 0.55 0.91
CA LEU A 203 23.05 0.02 2.17
C LEU A 203 22.74 -1.48 2.07
N PRO A 204 23.01 -2.26 3.13
CA PRO A 204 22.61 -3.67 3.17
C PRO A 204 21.07 -3.79 3.12
N PHE A 205 20.60 -4.95 2.68
CA PHE A 205 19.18 -5.25 2.63
C PHE A 205 18.54 -5.16 4.03
N GLU A 206 17.43 -4.41 4.14
CA GLU A 206 16.62 -4.31 5.35
C GLU A 206 15.16 -4.62 5.02
N LEU A 207 14.57 -5.55 5.78
CA LEU A 207 13.17 -5.94 5.56
C LEU A 207 12.20 -4.81 5.94
N PHE A 208 12.45 -4.12 7.04
CA PHE A 208 11.71 -2.92 7.46
C PHE A 208 12.70 -1.91 8.05
N ARG A 209 12.53 -0.64 7.69
CA ARG A 209 13.34 0.44 8.29
C ARG A 209 12.79 0.80 9.66
N LYS A 210 13.67 1.10 10.62
CA LYS A 210 13.29 1.61 11.94
C LYS A 210 12.40 2.87 11.77
N GLN A 211 11.21 2.85 12.37
CA GLN A 211 10.23 3.92 12.21
C GLN A 211 10.58 5.12 13.12
N GLU A 212 11.17 6.16 12.53
CA GLU A 212 11.34 7.47 13.18
C GLU A 212 10.27 8.45 12.66
N GLY A 213 9.06 8.41 13.23
CA GLY A 213 7.96 9.32 12.90
C GLY A 213 7.04 8.85 11.75
N ASN A 214 6.06 9.68 11.38
CA ASN A 214 5.08 9.39 10.33
C ASN A 214 5.42 10.07 8.99
N PHE A 215 4.74 9.66 7.90
CA PHE A 215 4.97 10.20 6.56
C PHE A 215 4.86 11.74 6.52
N TYR A 216 3.82 12.28 7.14
CA TYR A 216 3.51 13.71 7.11
C TYR A 216 4.55 14.55 7.83
N GLN A 217 5.05 14.08 8.97
CA GLN A 217 6.16 14.70 9.69
C GLN A 217 7.41 14.74 8.83
N ALA A 218 7.72 13.64 8.13
CA ALA A 218 8.89 13.58 7.28
C ALA A 218 8.79 14.48 6.05
N VAL A 219 7.61 14.54 5.41
CA VAL A 219 7.36 15.49 4.32
C VAL A 219 7.50 16.92 4.83
N LEU A 220 6.86 17.27 5.94
CA LEU A 220 6.93 18.61 6.52
C LEU A 220 8.37 19.00 6.86
N VAL A 221 9.13 18.12 7.52
CA VAL A 221 10.55 18.35 7.84
C VAL A 221 11.37 18.52 6.57
N SER A 222 11.13 17.70 5.55
CA SER A 222 11.85 17.80 4.27
C SER A 222 11.53 19.11 3.55
N THR A 223 10.27 19.52 3.51
CA THR A 223 9.82 20.79 2.92
C THR A 223 10.41 21.98 3.67
N VAL A 224 10.34 21.99 5.01
CA VAL A 224 10.95 23.04 5.85
C VAL A 224 12.46 23.10 5.65
N ARG A 225 13.13 21.95 5.52
CA ARG A 225 14.57 21.88 5.25
C ARG A 225 14.93 22.44 3.88
N MET A 226 14.10 22.20 2.86
CA MET A 226 14.27 22.78 1.53
C MET A 226 14.00 24.29 1.51
N MET A 227 13.07 24.78 2.32
CA MET A 227 12.74 26.20 2.47
C MET A 227 13.68 26.96 3.43
N GLY A 228 14.81 26.37 3.85
CA GLY A 228 15.84 27.04 4.65
C GLY A 228 15.66 27.01 6.17
N GLY A 229 14.74 26.19 6.71
CA GLY A 229 14.53 26.03 8.14
C GLY A 229 15.72 25.37 8.87
N LYS A 230 16.25 26.04 9.91
CA LYS A 230 17.34 25.53 10.77
C LYS A 230 16.93 24.25 11.52
N LYS A 231 17.91 23.37 11.71
CA LYS A 231 17.84 22.02 12.32
C LYS A 231 17.00 21.97 13.62
N SER A 232 15.91 21.20 13.62
CA SER A 232 15.42 20.55 14.84
C SER A 232 15.99 19.12 14.89
N LYS A 233 17.00 18.89 15.74
CA LYS A 233 17.47 17.53 16.04
C LYS A 233 16.30 16.72 16.60
N PRO A 234 16.04 15.48 16.15
CA PRO A 234 15.11 14.60 16.84
C PRO A 234 15.65 14.33 18.25
N LYS A 235 14.81 14.50 19.28
CA LYS A 235 15.14 14.11 20.65
C LYS A 235 15.21 12.58 20.69
N THR A 236 16.41 12.03 20.58
CA THR A 236 16.68 10.66 21.02
C THR A 236 16.42 10.61 22.52
N GLN A 237 15.33 9.98 22.94
CA GLN A 237 15.17 9.57 24.34
C GLN A 237 16.17 8.44 24.60
N GLU A 238 17.38 8.81 24.99
CA GLU A 238 18.32 7.92 25.63
C GLU A 238 17.74 7.61 27.03
N LYS A 239 17.01 6.50 27.15
CA LYS A 239 16.71 5.91 28.45
C LYS A 239 18.05 5.38 28.98
N GLN A 240 18.79 6.23 29.69
CA GLN A 240 19.84 5.78 30.60
C GLN A 240 19.18 4.82 31.59
N ILE A 241 19.43 3.53 31.42
CA ILE A 241 19.16 2.54 32.45
C ILE A 241 20.19 2.81 33.55
N VAL A 242 19.80 3.65 34.50
CA VAL A 242 20.52 3.78 35.78
C VAL A 242 20.29 2.47 36.52
N VAL A 243 21.27 1.57 36.44
CA VAL A 243 21.32 0.39 37.30
C VAL A 243 21.60 0.89 38.72
N LYS A 244 20.54 0.99 39.54
CA LYS A 244 20.69 1.08 40.98
C LYS A 244 21.01 -0.33 41.51
N PRO A 245 22.11 -0.54 42.26
CA PRO A 245 22.33 -1.81 42.92
C PRO A 245 21.29 -1.93 44.05
N ASN A 246 20.44 -2.96 43.97
CA ASN A 246 19.40 -3.22 44.96
C ASN A 246 20.03 -3.93 46.17
N VAL A 247 19.97 -3.29 47.33
CA VAL A 247 20.32 -3.87 48.63
C VAL A 247 19.02 -4.30 49.32
N THR A 248 18.96 -5.57 49.72
CA THR A 248 18.23 -6.24 50.83
C THR A 248 17.62 -7.56 50.33
N ALA A 249 18.19 -8.70 50.72
CA ALA A 249 17.99 -9.41 51.99
C ALA A 249 17.01 -10.57 51.76
N ASP A 250 17.52 -11.80 51.76
CA ASP A 250 16.74 -12.94 52.21
C ASP A 250 17.63 -13.94 52.94
N SER A 251 17.06 -14.49 54.00
CA SER A 251 17.64 -15.35 55.00
C SER A 251 18.01 -16.72 54.45
N THR A 252 19.12 -17.29 54.92
CA THR A 252 19.14 -18.62 55.56
C THR A 252 20.56 -18.97 56.06
N ALA A 253 20.59 -19.34 57.35
CA ALA A 253 21.47 -20.32 57.99
C ALA A 253 23.01 -20.16 57.98
N VAL A 254 23.52 -19.99 59.21
CA VAL A 254 24.62 -20.76 59.84
C VAL A 254 26.00 -20.72 59.15
N GLU A 255 26.99 -20.06 59.76
CA GLU A 255 28.02 -20.71 60.57
C GLU A 255 28.94 -19.67 61.25
N ILE A 256 29.49 -20.08 62.40
CA ILE A 256 30.26 -19.34 63.39
C ILE A 256 31.75 -19.45 63.04
N ASN A 257 32.54 -18.36 63.10
CA ASN A 257 33.78 -18.33 63.91
C ASN A 257 34.55 -17.00 63.88
N ASP A 258 35.27 -16.86 64.99
CA ASP A 258 36.02 -15.77 65.59
C ASP A 258 37.25 -15.22 64.84
N GLU A 259 37.78 -14.16 65.46
CA GLU A 259 39.11 -13.56 65.40
C GLU A 259 39.29 -12.36 64.45
N LYS A 260 39.26 -11.13 64.98
CA LYS A 260 40.31 -10.38 65.71
C LYS A 260 41.52 -9.95 64.85
N GLN A 261 41.66 -8.63 64.83
CA GLN A 261 42.87 -7.82 65.00
C GLN A 261 43.78 -7.48 63.80
N GLU A 262 44.02 -6.17 63.72
CA GLU A 262 45.29 -5.46 63.46
C GLU A 262 45.91 -5.61 62.06
N LYS A 263 46.32 -4.55 61.35
CA LYS A 263 46.72 -3.18 61.70
C LYS A 263 46.52 -2.28 60.49
#